data_AF-A0A6A4BP93-F1
#
_entry.id   AF-A0A6A4BP93-F1
#
_cell.length_a   1.000
_cell.length_b   1.000
_cell.length_c   1.000
_cell.angle_alpha   90.00
_cell.angle_beta   90.00
_cell.angle_gamma   90.00
#
_symmetry.space_group_name_H-M   'P 1'
#
loop_
_entity.id
_entity.type
_entity.pdbx_description
1 polymer ?
#
loop_
_entity_poly.entity_id
_entity_poly.type
_entity_poly.pdbx_seq_one_letter_code
_entity_poly.pdbx_strand_id
1 'polypeptide(L)'
;MSTPTSTKWTVSAALLSKRKQPVAPPPSDLYAEWTLDQLRLECTSRKLNVKKNTCKDDRVKLLTAYDENKTSVELLLQRQRSSSRRVEEEETRRTRNCMFRLLNVLFSERFFQAFLASGNQ
;
A
#
# COMPACT_ATOMS: atom_id res chain seq x y z
N MET A 1 -17.37 0.38 63.55
CA MET A 1 -16.36 0.14 62.50
C MET A 1 -17.09 -0.28 61.24
N SER A 2 -17.08 0.58 60.21
CA SER A 2 -17.89 0.42 58.99
C SER A 2 -17.00 -0.10 57.86
N THR A 3 -17.32 -1.24 57.26
CA THR A 3 -16.54 -1.79 56.14
C THR A 3 -16.87 -1.06 54.82
N PRO A 4 -15.88 -0.80 53.94
CA PRO A 4 -16.12 -0.16 52.66
C PRO A 4 -16.70 -1.17 51.65
N THR A 5 -17.92 -0.90 51.17
CA THR A 5 -18.56 -1.67 50.10
C THR A 5 -17.91 -1.31 48.75
N SER A 6 -17.15 -2.26 48.19
CA SER A 6 -16.51 -2.11 46.88
C SER A 6 -17.53 -2.33 45.77
N THR A 7 -17.86 -1.26 45.04
CA THR A 7 -18.79 -1.32 43.90
C THR A 7 -18.10 -1.95 42.69
N LYS A 8 -18.20 -3.28 42.57
CA LYS A 8 -17.71 -4.04 41.42
C LYS A 8 -18.67 -3.86 40.25
N TRP A 9 -18.35 -2.98 39.32
CA TRP A 9 -19.11 -2.81 38.08
C TRP A 9 -19.04 -4.12 37.26
N THR A 10 -20.15 -4.85 37.22
CA THR A 10 -20.25 -6.10 36.45
C THR A 10 -21.01 -5.81 35.16
N VAL A 11 -20.31 -5.83 34.02
CA VAL A 11 -20.93 -5.68 32.70
C VAL A 11 -21.72 -6.95 32.40
N SER A 12 -23.04 -6.83 32.29
CA SER A 12 -23.92 -7.96 32.00
C SER A 12 -23.72 -8.47 30.58
N ALA A 13 -23.70 -9.79 30.38
CA ALA A 13 -23.63 -10.42 29.06
C ALA A 13 -24.74 -9.95 28.10
N ALA A 14 -25.90 -9.56 28.63
CA ALA A 14 -27.01 -8.97 27.87
C ALA A 14 -26.71 -7.57 27.27
N LEU A 15 -25.80 -6.79 27.88
CA LEU A 15 -25.34 -5.53 27.32
C LEU A 15 -24.34 -5.75 26.17
N LEU A 16 -23.53 -6.81 26.29
CA LEU A 16 -22.59 -7.22 25.24
C LEU A 16 -23.32 -7.79 24.01
N SER A 17 -24.40 -8.55 24.20
CA SER A 17 -25.20 -9.08 23.09
C SER A 17 -26.03 -8.03 22.35
N LYS A 18 -26.31 -6.88 23.00
CA LYS A 18 -26.94 -5.71 22.37
C LYS A 18 -26.01 -4.93 21.43
N ARG A 19 -24.73 -5.28 21.37
CA ARG A 19 -23.79 -4.71 20.40
C ARG A 19 -24.24 -5.20 19.02
N LYS A 20 -24.92 -4.32 18.29
CA LYS A 20 -25.46 -4.54 16.95
C LYS A 20 -24.50 -5.42 16.15
N GLN A 21 -25.03 -6.52 15.63
CA GLN A 21 -24.39 -7.31 14.58
C GLN A 21 -23.65 -6.36 13.64
N PRO A 22 -22.33 -6.52 13.42
CA PRO A 22 -21.64 -5.77 12.40
C PRO A 22 -22.33 -6.13 11.10
N VAL A 23 -23.24 -5.27 10.63
CA VAL A 23 -23.75 -5.35 9.27
C VAL A 23 -22.48 -5.27 8.44
N ALA A 24 -22.13 -6.38 7.79
CA ALA A 24 -21.02 -6.40 6.86
C ALA A 24 -21.22 -5.17 5.95
N PRO A 25 -20.24 -4.25 5.89
CA PRO A 25 -20.39 -3.09 5.02
C PRO A 25 -20.78 -3.63 3.65
N PRO A 26 -21.88 -3.13 3.05
CA PRO A 26 -22.17 -3.48 1.68
C PRO A 26 -20.90 -3.27 0.83
N PRO A 27 -20.71 -4.01 -0.26
CA PRO A 27 -19.60 -3.75 -1.17
C PRO A 27 -19.52 -2.24 -1.43
N SER A 28 -18.30 -1.69 -1.42
CA SER A 28 -17.99 -0.24 -1.56
C SER A 28 -18.64 0.43 -2.78
N ASP A 29 -19.23 -0.35 -3.67
CA ASP A 29 -19.58 0.05 -5.01
C ASP A 29 -20.98 0.71 -5.06
N LEU A 30 -21.76 0.66 -3.98
CA LEU A 30 -23.14 1.20 -3.92
C LEU A 30 -23.38 2.13 -2.73
N TYR A 31 -22.54 3.16 -2.55
CA TYR A 31 -22.73 4.20 -1.53
C TYR A 31 -24.11 4.90 -1.59
N ALA A 32 -24.76 4.90 -2.75
CA ALA A 32 -26.11 5.46 -2.91
C ALA A 32 -27.15 4.80 -1.98
N GLU A 33 -27.00 3.49 -1.74
CA GLU A 33 -27.91 2.69 -0.93
C GLU A 33 -27.67 2.85 0.58
N TRP A 34 -26.52 3.42 0.96
CA TRP A 34 -26.13 3.54 2.36
C TRP A 34 -26.95 4.62 3.08
N THR A 35 -27.18 4.40 4.37
CA THR A 35 -27.76 5.42 5.24
C THR A 35 -26.76 6.53 5.53
N LEU A 36 -27.25 7.72 5.87
CA LEU A 36 -26.38 8.88 6.17
C LEU A 36 -25.41 8.58 7.33
N ASP A 37 -25.85 7.82 8.34
CA ASP A 37 -25.01 7.47 9.49
C ASP A 37 -23.92 6.47 9.12
N GLN A 38 -24.20 5.51 8.22
CA GLN A 38 -23.16 4.62 7.67
C GLN A 38 -22.13 5.41 6.87
N LEU A 39 -22.57 6.34 6.00
CA LEU A 39 -21.67 7.20 5.25
C LEU A 39 -20.82 8.10 6.16
N ARG A 40 -21.40 8.62 7.26
CA ARG A 40 -20.64 9.36 8.29
C ARG A 40 -19.56 8.51 8.93
N LEU A 41 -19.93 7.31 9.36
CA LEU A 41 -19.01 6.38 10.00
C LEU A 41 -17.86 6.02 9.06
N GLU A 42 -18.17 5.77 7.78
CA GLU A 42 -17.19 5.43 6.76
C GLU A 42 -16.23 6.59 6.47
N CYS A 43 -16.76 7.82 6.32
CA CYS A 43 -15.92 9.00 6.17
C CYS A 43 -14.97 9.19 7.36
N THR A 44 -15.44 8.95 8.59
CA THR A 44 -14.59 9.02 9.80
C THR A 44 -13.57 7.89 9.84
N SER A 45 -13.96 6.66 9.50
CA SER A 45 -13.08 5.49 9.41
C SER A 45 -11.91 5.74 8.45
N ARG A 46 -12.20 6.37 7.31
CA ARG A 46 -11.22 6.74 6.28
C ARG A 46 -10.47 8.05 6.56
N LYS A 47 -10.73 8.69 7.71
CA LYS A 47 -10.13 9.97 8.12
C LYS A 47 -10.30 11.08 7.08
N LEU A 48 -11.47 11.12 6.44
CA LEU A 48 -11.81 12.15 5.46
C LEU A 48 -12.26 13.43 6.15
N ASN A 49 -11.71 14.57 5.71
CA ASN A 49 -12.07 15.89 6.23
C ASN A 49 -13.39 16.39 5.62
N VAL A 50 -14.51 15.86 6.13
CA VAL A 50 -15.86 16.19 5.65
C VAL A 50 -16.47 17.34 6.45
N LYS A 51 -16.97 18.37 5.78
CA LYS A 51 -17.65 19.52 6.44
C LYS A 51 -18.90 19.04 7.19
N LYS A 52 -19.21 19.66 8.34
CA LYS A 52 -20.30 19.24 9.24
C LYS A 52 -21.67 19.11 8.54
N ASN A 53 -21.99 20.02 7.60
CA ASN A 53 -23.27 20.09 6.91
C ASN A 53 -23.25 19.47 5.50
N THR A 54 -22.29 18.59 5.21
CA THR A 54 -22.23 17.89 3.92
C THR A 54 -23.43 16.95 3.79
N CYS A 55 -24.18 17.09 2.70
CA CYS A 55 -25.38 16.29 2.43
C CYS A 55 -25.03 14.82 2.10
N LYS A 56 -26.05 13.97 1.97
CA LYS A 56 -25.86 12.55 1.65
C LYS A 56 -25.12 12.39 0.31
N ASP A 57 -25.59 13.05 -0.73
CA ASP A 57 -25.05 12.89 -2.09
C ASP A 57 -23.60 13.36 -2.20
N ASP A 58 -23.26 14.45 -1.51
CA ASP A 58 -21.89 14.95 -1.47
C ASP A 58 -20.96 13.99 -0.72
N ARG A 59 -21.44 13.32 0.34
CA ARG A 59 -20.67 12.27 1.02
C ARG A 59 -20.44 11.05 0.13
N VAL A 60 -21.46 10.65 -0.63
CA VAL A 60 -21.35 9.58 -1.63
C VAL A 60 -20.26 9.93 -2.66
N LYS A 61 -20.35 11.12 -3.28
CA LYS A 61 -19.34 11.58 -4.25
C LYS A 61 -17.92 11.58 -3.67
N LEU A 62 -17.77 12.01 -2.41
CA LEU A 62 -16.47 12.10 -1.75
C LEU A 62 -15.88 10.71 -1.50
N LEU A 63 -16.69 9.74 -1.07
CA LEU A 63 -16.26 8.36 -0.88
C LEU A 63 -15.92 7.68 -2.20
N THR A 64 -16.75 7.85 -3.23
CA THR A 64 -16.48 7.32 -4.58
C THR A 64 -15.17 7.87 -5.14
N ALA A 65 -14.99 9.19 -5.10
CA ALA A 65 -13.76 9.83 -5.59
C ALA A 65 -12.50 9.37 -4.82
N TYR A 66 -12.63 9.11 -3.52
CA TYR A 66 -11.55 8.56 -2.72
C TYR A 66 -11.13 7.16 -3.20
N ASP A 67 -12.10 6.28 -3.48
CA ASP A 67 -11.82 4.92 -3.95
C ASP A 67 -11.25 4.90 -5.38
N GLU A 68 -11.78 5.73 -6.27
CA GLU A 68 -11.23 5.93 -7.62
C GLU A 68 -9.79 6.44 -7.58
N ASN A 69 -9.49 7.38 -6.68
CA ASN A 69 -8.12 7.87 -6.50
C ASN A 69 -7.20 6.78 -5.96
N LYS A 70 -7.64 6.06 -4.92
CA LYS A 70 -6.85 4.98 -4.30
C LYS A 70 -6.50 3.90 -5.31
N THR A 71 -7.49 3.41 -6.06
CA THR A 71 -7.30 2.41 -7.11
C THR A 71 -6.35 2.92 -8.21
N SER A 72 -6.52 4.17 -8.64
CA SER A 72 -5.61 4.79 -9.62
C SER A 72 -4.17 4.88 -9.12
N VAL A 73 -3.96 5.27 -7.87
CA VAL A 73 -2.64 5.34 -7.24
C VAL A 73 -2.01 3.96 -7.12
N GLU A 74 -2.78 2.94 -6.72
CA GLU A 74 -2.32 1.56 -6.64
C GLU A 74 -1.84 1.03 -8.01
N LEU A 75 -2.59 1.31 -9.08
CA LEU A 75 -2.20 0.95 -10.45
C LEU A 75 -0.93 1.67 -10.90
N LEU A 76 -0.78 2.96 -10.59
CA LEU A 76 0.44 3.72 -10.89
C LEU A 76 1.66 3.15 -10.17
N LEU A 77 1.53 2.84 -8.87
CA LEU A 77 2.60 2.23 -8.09
C LEU A 77 2.97 0.84 -8.61
N GLN A 78 1.98 0.04 -8.99
CA GLN A 78 2.21 -1.27 -9.60
C GLN A 78 2.99 -1.14 -10.92
N ARG A 79 2.59 -0.19 -11.77
CA ARG A 79 3.30 0.11 -13.02
C ARG A 79 4.74 0.53 -12.75
N GLN A 80 4.96 1.48 -11.83
CA GLN A 80 6.29 1.96 -11.49
C GLN A 80 7.19 0.83 -10.98
N ARG A 81 6.70 -0.01 -10.06
CA ARG A 81 7.44 -1.17 -9.54
C ARG A 81 7.78 -2.17 -10.65
N SER A 82 6.83 -2.44 -11.55
CA SER A 82 7.07 -3.33 -12.69
C SER A 82 8.11 -2.77 -13.65
N SER A 83 8.12 -1.46 -13.88
CA SER A 83 9.10 -0.78 -14.72
C SER A 83 10.50 -0.81 -14.08
N SER A 84 10.60 -0.49 -12.78
CA SER A 84 11.86 -0.56 -12.03
C SER A 84 12.49 -1.93 -12.09
N ARG A 85 11.68 -2.99 -11.89
CA ARG A 85 12.14 -4.38 -11.98
C ARG A 85 12.64 -4.76 -13.37
N ARG A 86 11.98 -4.27 -14.44
CA ARG A 86 12.44 -4.48 -15.83
C ARG A 86 13.77 -3.78 -16.10
N VAL A 87 13.93 -2.54 -15.63
CA VAL A 87 15.18 -1.79 -15.76
C VAL A 87 16.33 -2.49 -15.05
N GLU A 88 16.11 -2.95 -13.82
CA GLU A 88 17.10 -3.70 -13.04
C GLU A 88 17.50 -5.03 -13.72
N GLU A 89 16.52 -5.79 -14.24
CA GLU A 89 16.78 -7.04 -14.97
C GLU A 89 17.58 -6.79 -16.26
N GLU A 90 17.34 -5.66 -16.92
CA GLU A 90 18.02 -5.28 -18.15
C GLU A 90 19.44 -4.72 -17.89
N GLU A 91 19.64 -3.99 -16.80
CA GLU A 91 20.95 -3.51 -16.35
C GLU A 91 21.84 -4.66 -15.88
N THR A 92 21.27 -5.62 -15.13
CA THR A 92 21.96 -6.86 -14.75
C THR A 92 22.30 -7.72 -15.96
N ARG A 93 21.43 -7.82 -16.99
CA ARG A 93 21.75 -8.46 -18.27
C ARG A 93 22.90 -7.79 -19.01
N ARG A 94 22.93 -6.45 -19.07
CA ARG A 94 24.02 -5.68 -19.71
C ARG A 94 25.35 -5.90 -18.99
N THR A 95 25.37 -5.81 -17.66
CA THR A 95 26.59 -5.93 -16.85
C THR A 95 27.14 -7.36 -16.81
N ARG A 96 26.28 -8.38 -16.72
CA ARG A 96 26.68 -9.79 -16.61
C ARG A 96 27.43 -10.33 -17.84
N ASN A 97 27.15 -9.80 -19.03
CA ASN A 97 27.85 -10.23 -20.24
C ASN A 97 29.08 -9.36 -20.57
N CYS A 98 29.14 -8.10 -20.14
CA CYS A 98 30.26 -7.22 -20.48
C CYS A 98 31.42 -7.29 -19.48
N MET A 99 31.14 -7.24 -18.17
CA MET A 99 32.19 -7.17 -17.15
C MET A 99 33.01 -8.47 -17.08
N PHE A 100 32.35 -9.63 -17.11
CA PHE A 100 33.04 -10.92 -17.12
C PHE A 100 33.79 -11.19 -18.43
N ARG A 101 33.28 -10.72 -19.57
CA ARG A 101 34.03 -10.80 -20.85
C ARG A 101 35.26 -9.91 -20.83
N LEU A 102 35.15 -8.70 -20.30
CA LEU A 102 36.30 -7.79 -20.18
C LEU A 102 37.35 -8.35 -19.23
N LEU A 103 36.95 -8.87 -18.07
CA LEU A 103 37.85 -9.55 -17.14
C LEU A 103 38.52 -10.76 -17.79
N ASN A 104 37.75 -11.60 -18.49
CA ASN A 104 38.31 -12.76 -19.20
C ASN A 104 39.31 -12.37 -20.29
N VAL A 105 39.12 -11.23 -20.96
CA VAL A 105 40.07 -10.71 -21.96
C VAL A 105 41.32 -10.16 -21.26
N LEU A 106 41.17 -9.30 -20.25
CA LEU A 106 42.28 -8.69 -19.50
C LEU A 106 43.16 -9.72 -18.79
N PHE A 107 42.55 -10.77 -18.25
CA PHE A 107 43.26 -11.88 -17.59
C PHE A 107 43.54 -13.07 -18.52
N SER A 108 43.35 -12.92 -19.84
CA SER A 108 43.76 -13.97 -20.78
C SER A 108 45.27 -13.97 -20.97
N GLU A 109 45.87 -15.15 -21.04
CA GLU A 109 47.30 -15.34 -21.34
C GLU A 109 47.70 -14.60 -22.64
N ARG A 110 46.83 -14.65 -23.66
CA ARG A 110 47.06 -13.98 -24.94
C ARG A 110 47.15 -12.47 -24.80
N PHE A 111 46.25 -11.85 -24.02
CA PHE A 111 46.29 -10.42 -23.76
C PHE A 111 47.53 -10.05 -22.93
N PHE A 112 47.85 -10.84 -21.90
CA PHE A 112 49.02 -10.59 -21.05
C PHE A 112 50.33 -10.63 -21.85
N GLN A 113 50.51 -11.65 -22.70
CA GLN A 113 51.69 -11.76 -23.57
C GLN A 113 51.75 -10.63 -24.60
N ALA A 114 50.61 -10.26 -25.20
CA ALA A 114 50.54 -9.13 -26.13
C ALA A 114 50.83 -7.78 -25.43
N PHE A 115 50.38 -7.60 -24.19
CA PHE A 115 50.62 -6.40 -23.39
C PHE A 115 52.08 -6.26 -22.99
N LEU A 116 52.73 -7.36 -22.58
CA LEU A 116 54.17 -7.39 -22.33
C LEU A 116 54.99 -7.13 -23.60
N ALA A 117 54.55 -7.69 -24.73
CA ALA A 117 55.19 -7.48 -26.02
C ALA A 117 54.97 -6.07 -26.58
N SER A 118 53.85 -5.41 -26.26
CA SER A 118 53.55 -4.05 -26.69
C SER A 118 54.23 -2.98 -25.84
N GLY A 119 55.27 -3.33 -25.08
CA GLY A 119 56.01 -2.43 -24.21
C GLY A 119 56.28 -1.10 -24.88
N ASN A 120 55.60 -0.05 -24.42
CA ASN A 120 56.02 1.33 -24.64
C ASN A 120 57.27 1.51 -23.76
N GLN A 121 58.44 1.34 -24.37
CA GLN A 121 59.70 1.89 -23.88
C GLN A 121 59.73 3.40 -24.07
#